data_AF-A0A957IL96-F1
#
_entry.id   AF-A0A957IL96-F1
#
_cell.length_a   1.000
_cell.length_b   1.000
_cell.length_c   1.000
_cell.angle_alpha   90.00
_cell.angle_beta   90.00
_cell.angle_gamma   90.00
#
_symmetry.space_group_name_H-M   'P 1'
#
loop_
_entity.id
_entity.type
_entity.pdbx_description
1 polymer ?
#
loop_
_entity_poly.entity_id
_entity_poly.type
_entity_poly.pdbx_seq_one_letter_code
_entity_poly.pdbx_strand_id
1 'polypeptide(L)' 'MEDNARQDIRRLLKSFGIQADEAIMAHLAQLPEGTVLQLRVTLEDVTDYGGNPPTNPLQLEIEGEVKG' A
#
# COMPACT_ATOMS: atom_id res chain seq x y z
N MET A 1 -24.07 3.69 -6.01
CA MET A 1 -22.77 4.39 -6.02
C MET A 1 -21.79 3.73 -5.05
N GLU A 2 -22.16 3.49 -3.80
CA GLU A 2 -21.29 2.83 -2.81
C GLU A 2 -20.81 1.44 -3.23
N ASP A 3 -21.66 0.63 -3.88
CA ASP A 3 -21.28 -0.72 -4.30
C ASP A 3 -20.20 -0.74 -5.39
N ASN A 4 -20.25 0.21 -6.33
CA ASN A 4 -19.24 0.35 -7.38
C ASN A 4 -17.92 0.84 -6.80
N ALA A 5 -17.95 1.87 -5.95
CA ALA A 5 -16.76 2.38 -5.27
C ALA A 5 -16.07 1.30 -4.42
N ARG A 6 -16.86 0.51 -3.67
CA ARG A 6 -16.33 -0.60 -2.87
C ARG A 6 -15.75 -1.71 -3.73
N GLN A 7 -16.31 -1.97 -4.91
CA GLN A 7 -15.75 -2.93 -5.86
C GLN A 7 -14.41 -2.45 -6.42
N ASP A 8 -14.30 -1.18 -6.79
CA ASP A 8 -13.07 -0.61 -7.33
C ASP A 8 -11.95 -0.55 -6.28
N ILE A 9 -12.26 -0.16 -5.04
CA ILE A 9 -11.33 -0.23 -3.90
C ILE A 9 -10.80 -1.65 -3.74
N ARG A 10 -11.67 -2.66 -3.72
CA ARG A 10 -11.25 -4.07 -3.57
C ARG A 10 -10.37 -4.55 -4.72
N ARG A 11 -10.65 -4.13 -5.95
CA ARG A 11 -9.83 -4.47 -7.12
C ARG A 11 -8.44 -3.85 -6.99
N LEU A 12 -8.36 -2.56 -6.66
CA LEU A 12 -7.10 -1.84 -6.50
C LEU A 12 -6.25 -2.46 -5.39
N LEU A 13 -6.82 -2.66 -4.21
CA LEU A 13 -6.10 -3.24 -3.07
C LEU A 13 -5.65 -4.67 -3.33
N LYS A 14 -6.42 -5.46 -4.10
CA LYS A 14 -6.00 -6.81 -4.52
C LYS A 14 -4.77 -6.74 -5.43
N SER A 15 -4.78 -5.86 -6.43
CA SER A 15 -3.64 -5.67 -7.33
C SER A 15 -2.39 -5.18 -6.59
N PHE A 16 -2.56 -4.22 -5.67
CA PHE A 16 -1.48 -3.76 -4.80
C PHE A 16 -0.91 -4.90 -3.95
N GLY A 17 -1.76 -5.68 -3.27
CA GLY A 17 -1.31 -6.76 -2.40
C GLY A 17 -0.47 -7.80 -3.13
N ILE A 18 -0.87 -8.19 -4.36
CA ILE A 18 -0.10 -9.14 -5.18
C ILE A 18 1.28 -8.56 -5.56
N GLN A 19 1.33 -7.32 -6.05
CA GLN A 19 2.58 -6.71 -6.49
C GLN A 19 3.52 -6.40 -5.30
N ALA A 20 2.96 -5.99 -4.16
CA ALA A 20 3.72 -5.74 -2.96
C ALA A 20 4.34 -7.03 -2.41
N ASP A 21 3.60 -8.13 -2.39
CA ASP A 21 4.10 -9.45 -1.98
C ASP A 21 5.29 -9.89 -2.84
N GLU A 22 5.14 -9.86 -4.17
CA GLU A 22 6.22 -10.20 -5.10
C GLU A 22 7.46 -9.32 -4.91
N ALA A 23 7.28 -8.01 -4.73
CA ALA A 23 8.37 -7.07 -4.52
C ALA A 23 9.11 -7.28 -3.19
N ILE A 24 8.36 -7.51 -2.10
CA ILE A 24 8.94 -7.77 -0.78
C ILE A 24 9.72 -9.09 -0.79
N MET A 25 9.15 -10.15 -1.35
CA MET A 25 9.83 -11.44 -1.47
C MET A 25 11.10 -11.36 -2.31
N ALA A 26 11.04 -10.66 -3.44
CA ALA A 26 12.22 -10.45 -4.29
C ALA A 26 13.32 -9.66 -3.57
N HIS A 27 12.94 -8.71 -2.71
CA HIS A 27 13.88 -7.95 -1.89
C HIS A 27 14.50 -8.83 -0.78
N LEU A 28 13.69 -9.59 -0.04
CA LEU A 28 14.15 -10.52 1.00
C LEU A 28 15.15 -11.54 0.49
N ALA A 29 14.93 -12.08 -0.71
CA ALA A 29 15.82 -13.08 -1.33
C ALA A 29 17.25 -12.56 -1.58
N GLN A 30 17.45 -11.24 -1.56
CA GLN A 30 18.77 -10.61 -1.75
C GLN A 30 19.47 -10.30 -0.42
N LEU A 31 18.77 -10.49 0.71
CA LEU A 31 19.29 -10.20 2.04
C LEU A 31 19.82 -11.47 2.71
N PRO A 32 20.72 -11.33 3.71
CA PRO A 32 21.15 -12.46 4.51
C PRO A 32 19.98 -13.17 5.17
N GLU A 33 20.07 -14.50 5.29
CA GLU A 33 19.08 -15.33 5.98
C GLU A 33 18.84 -14.83 7.41
N GLY A 34 17.57 -14.76 7.82
CA GLY A 34 17.17 -14.24 9.14
C GLY A 34 17.11 -12.71 9.24
N THR A 35 17.30 -11.98 8.14
CA THR A 35 17.07 -10.52 8.12
C THR A 35 15.59 -10.21 8.34
N VAL A 36 15.31 -9.28 9.25
CA VAL A 36 13.96 -8.77 9.51
C VAL A 36 13.80 -7.41 8.85
N LEU A 37 12.81 -7.28 7.97
CA LEU A 37 12.40 -6.01 7.39
C LEU A 37 11.40 -5.33 8.32
N GLN A 38 11.68 -4.08 8.65
CA GLN A 38 10.73 -3.16 9.27
C GLN A 38 10.06 -2.39 8.13
N LEU A 39 8.83 -2.76 7.79
CA LEU A 39 8.09 -2.16 6.69
C LEU A 39 7.06 -1.15 7.20
N ARG A 40 6.95 -0.04 6.48
CA ARG A 40 5.88 0.93 6.59
C ARG A 40 5.17 1.02 5.25
N VAL A 41 3.85 0.85 5.28
CA VAL A 41 2.97 0.98 4.11
C VAL A 41 2.13 2.22 4.30
N THR A 42 2.24 3.14 3.35
CA THR A 42 1.51 4.42 3.36
C THR A 42 0.60 4.48 2.13
N LEU A 43 -0.69 4.77 2.35
CA LEU A 43 -1.66 5.07 1.30
C LEU A 43 -2.01 6.55 1.36
N GLU A 44 -1.67 7.27 0.30
CA GLU A 44 -1.89 8.71 0.17
C GLU A 44 -2.63 9.02 -1.13
N ASP A 45 -3.56 9.96 -1.07
CA ASP A 45 -4.13 10.59 -2.25
C ASP A 45 -3.32 11.85 -2.60
N VAL A 46 -2.51 11.73 -3.65
CA VAL A 46 -1.61 12.79 -4.15
C VAL A 46 -2.23 13.58 -5.31
N THR A 47 -3.53 13.42 -5.55
CA THR A 47 -4.21 14.08 -6.66
C THR A 47 -4.29 15.59 -6.45
N ASP A 48 -3.84 16.37 -7.43
CA ASP A 48 -4.09 17.81 -7.46
C ASP A 48 -5.52 18.08 -7.93
N TYR A 49 -6.39 18.39 -6.98
CA TYR A 49 -7.80 18.76 -7.22
C TYR A 49 -7.98 20.25 -7.58
N GLY A 50 -6.90 21.01 -7.75
CA GLY A 50 -6.94 22.44 -8.04
C GLY A 50 -7.60 23.23 -6.92
N GLY A 51 -8.59 24.06 -7.25
CA GLY A 51 -9.21 25.00 -6.30
C GLY A 51 -10.12 24.37 -5.24
N ASN A 52 -10.45 23.07 -5.36
CA ASN A 52 -11.37 22.38 -4.45
C ASN A 52 -10.79 21.06 -3.93
N PRO A 53 -9.69 21.09 -3.16
CA PRO A 53 -9.16 19.88 -2.53
C PRO A 53 -10.10 19.35 -1.43
N PRO A 54 -10.07 18.04 -1.14
CA PRO A 54 -10.72 17.49 0.04
C PRO A 54 -10.24 18.18 1.32
N THR A 55 -11.16 18.45 2.25
CA THR A 55 -10.81 19.07 3.54
C THR A 55 -9.79 18.26 4.33
N ASN A 56 -9.89 16.93 4.24
CA ASN A 56 -8.95 15.99 4.82
C ASN A 56 -8.39 15.11 3.70
N PRO A 57 -7.11 15.26 3.34
CA PRO A 57 -6.44 14.34 2.43
C PRO A 57 -6.52 12.91 2.97
N LEU A 58 -6.65 11.93 2.07
CA LEU A 58 -6.54 10.54 2.44
C LEU A 58 -5.08 10.25 2.80
N GLN A 59 -4.84 9.87 4.06
CA GLN A 59 -3.57 9.34 4.52
C GLN A 59 -3.84 8.18 5.49
N LEU A 60 -3.28 7.01 5.19
CA LEU A 60 -3.31 5.83 6.06
C LEU A 60 -1.90 5.25 6.14
N GLU A 61 -1.43 4.98 7.35
CA GLU A 61 -0.12 4.37 7.61
C GLU A 61 -0.29 3.08 8.42
N ILE A 62 0.44 2.04 8.01
CA ILE A 62 0.51 0.75 8.70
C ILE A 62 1.98 0.35 8.78
N GLU A 63 2.41 -0.13 9.94
CA GLU A 63 3.77 -0.61 10.18
C GLU A 63 3.77 -2.08 10.59
N GLY A 64 4.82 -2.82 10.23
CA GLY A 64 4.96 -4.22 10.61
C GLY A 64 6.30 -4.83 10.23
N GLU A 65 6.55 -6.02 10.79
CA GLU A 65 7.76 -6.80 10.51
C GLU A 65 7.50 -7.86 9.45
N VAL A 66 8.46 -8.05 8.53
CA VAL A 66 8.51 -9.20 7.63
C VAL A 66 9.83 -9.93 7.81
N LYS A 67 9.77 -11.25 7.94
CA LYS A 67 10.92 -12.12 8.21
C LYS A 67 11.14 -13.01 6.99
N GLY A 68 12.36 -12.98 6.46
CA GLY A 68 12.83 -13.87 5.39
C GLY A 68 13.34 -15.20 5.92
#